data_AF-A0A7Y4ZJ01-F1
#
_entry.id   AF-A0A7Y4ZJ01-F1
#
_cell.length_a   1.000
_cell.length_b   1.000
_cell.length_c   1.000
_cell.angle_alpha   90.00
_cell.angle_beta   90.00
_cell.angle_gamma   90.00
#
_symmetry.space_group_name_H-M   'P 1'
#
loop_
_entity.id
_entity.type
_entity.pdbx_description
1 polymer ?
#
loop_
_entity_poly.entity_id
_entity_poly.type
_entity_poly.pdbx_seq_one_letter_code
_entity_poly.pdbx_strand_id
1 'polypeptide(L)'
;LPESRFAAFAAWVDAGMPAGSCDVQPEDFDTPRVCTSGVVWKDDDDDDDLLNPALADGDDGSERMNPGRACIDCHTRERKAPRFSVAGTLYPTAHEPDDCFGVDGVAKRARVILTGGDGRDVELAVNEAGNFYTKGALAMPYRARIVVDGRERAMAAAQTNGDCNTCHSEKGSQGAPGRIVLPR
;
A
#
# COMPACT_ATOMS: atom_id res chain seq x y z
N LEU A 1 -23.39 -38.65 -22.52
CA LEU A 1 -22.56 -37.44 -22.66
C LEU A 1 -21.63 -37.67 -23.84
N PRO A 2 -21.51 -36.75 -24.81
CA PRO A 2 -20.80 -37.04 -26.06
C PRO A 2 -19.28 -37.15 -25.83
N GLU A 3 -18.66 -38.16 -26.43
CA GLU A 3 -17.25 -38.56 -26.28
C GLU A 3 -16.24 -37.45 -26.62
N SER A 4 -16.67 -36.44 -27.40
CA SER A 4 -15.84 -35.31 -27.81
C SER A 4 -15.32 -34.44 -26.66
N ARG A 5 -16.04 -34.43 -25.52
CA ARG A 5 -15.65 -33.64 -24.33
C ARG A 5 -14.48 -34.28 -23.58
N PHE A 6 -14.37 -35.60 -23.63
CA PHE A 6 -13.28 -36.35 -23.00
C PHE A 6 -12.00 -36.27 -23.83
N ALA A 7 -12.11 -36.29 -25.16
CA ALA A 7 -10.96 -36.15 -26.04
C ALA A 7 -10.28 -34.77 -25.90
N ALA A 8 -11.08 -33.69 -25.81
CA ALA A 8 -10.55 -32.35 -25.59
C ALA A 8 -9.85 -32.20 -24.23
N PHE A 9 -10.41 -32.82 -23.18
CA PHE A 9 -9.81 -32.81 -21.86
C PHE A 9 -8.53 -33.66 -21.79
N ALA A 10 -8.54 -34.85 -22.37
CA ALA A 10 -7.36 -35.73 -22.42
C ALA A 10 -6.21 -35.08 -23.19
N ALA A 11 -6.50 -34.46 -24.34
CA ALA A 11 -5.49 -33.73 -25.10
C ALA A 11 -4.89 -32.54 -24.31
N TRP A 12 -5.68 -31.89 -23.47
CA TRP A 12 -5.20 -30.81 -22.59
C TRP A 12 -4.35 -31.34 -21.42
N VAL A 13 -4.69 -32.51 -20.86
CA VAL A 13 -3.88 -33.18 -19.83
C VAL A 13 -2.55 -33.67 -20.41
N ASP A 14 -2.59 -34.31 -21.59
CA ASP A 14 -1.41 -34.88 -22.25
C ASP A 14 -0.46 -33.80 -22.81
N ALA A 15 -1.01 -32.64 -23.18
CA ALA A 15 -0.19 -31.48 -23.58
C ALA A 15 0.63 -30.91 -22.41
N GLY A 16 0.34 -31.33 -21.17
CA GLY A 16 0.86 -30.73 -19.96
C GLY A 16 0.28 -29.33 -19.78
N MET A 17 -0.32 -29.04 -18.63
CA MET A 17 -0.63 -27.64 -18.34
C MET A 17 0.67 -26.85 -18.46
N PRO A 18 0.76 -25.82 -19.32
CA PRO A 18 1.89 -24.91 -19.25
C PRO A 18 1.92 -24.42 -17.80
N ALA A 19 3.08 -24.54 -17.15
CA ALA A 19 3.24 -24.01 -15.81
C ALA A 19 2.78 -22.55 -15.87
N GLY A 20 1.69 -22.22 -15.20
CA GLY A 20 1.36 -20.81 -14.97
C GLY A 20 2.57 -20.22 -14.29
N SER A 21 3.13 -19.15 -14.84
CA SER A 21 4.26 -18.53 -14.18
C SER A 21 3.75 -17.97 -12.86
N CYS A 22 4.48 -18.24 -11.77
CA CYS A 22 4.28 -17.54 -10.50
C CYS A 22 4.75 -16.08 -10.59
N ASP A 23 4.79 -15.50 -11.79
CA ASP A 23 5.17 -14.12 -12.01
C ASP A 23 4.03 -13.25 -11.52
N VAL A 24 4.26 -12.63 -10.36
CA VAL A 24 3.67 -11.32 -10.03
C VAL A 24 3.62 -10.50 -11.31
N GLN A 25 2.42 -10.13 -11.76
CA GLN A 25 2.22 -9.35 -12.99
C GLN A 25 3.15 -8.12 -12.98
N PRO A 26 4.28 -8.11 -13.71
CA PRO A 26 5.30 -7.08 -13.57
C PRO A 26 4.83 -5.74 -14.13
N GLU A 27 3.86 -5.76 -15.04
CA GLU A 27 3.26 -4.60 -15.70
C GLU A 27 2.50 -3.65 -14.76
N ASP A 28 2.17 -4.07 -13.55
CA ASP A 28 1.58 -3.19 -12.53
C ASP A 28 2.61 -2.31 -11.85
N PHE A 29 3.87 -2.77 -11.83
CA PHE A 29 4.97 -2.13 -11.11
C PHE A 29 6.01 -1.51 -12.03
N ASP A 30 5.99 -1.80 -13.33
CA ASP A 30 6.74 -1.06 -14.35
C ASP A 30 6.05 0.29 -14.67
N THR A 31 6.11 1.23 -13.72
CA THR A 31 5.54 2.57 -13.86
C THR A 31 6.64 3.63 -13.80
N PRO A 32 6.57 4.75 -14.54
CA PRO A 32 7.59 5.80 -14.41
C PRO A 32 7.59 6.38 -12.99
N ARG A 33 8.74 6.92 -12.57
CA ARG A 33 8.82 7.73 -11.36
C ARG A 33 8.08 9.06 -11.59
N VAL A 34 6.95 9.25 -10.93
CA VAL A 34 6.10 10.45 -11.07
C VAL A 34 5.33 10.71 -9.79
N CYS A 35 5.09 11.98 -9.48
CA CYS A 35 4.10 12.34 -8.45
C CYS A 35 2.74 12.54 -9.14
N THR A 36 1.89 11.51 -9.09
CA THR A 36 0.66 11.49 -9.91
C THR A 36 -0.36 12.50 -9.39
N SER A 37 -0.39 12.76 -8.09
CA SER A 37 -1.29 13.75 -7.48
C SER A 37 -0.94 15.18 -7.89
N GLY A 38 0.31 15.44 -8.28
CA GLY A 38 0.83 16.80 -8.48
C GLY A 38 0.90 17.63 -7.21
N VAL A 39 0.64 17.01 -6.05
CA VAL A 39 0.62 17.63 -4.72
C VAL A 39 1.71 16.99 -3.90
N VAL A 40 2.62 17.82 -3.39
CA VAL A 40 3.69 17.40 -2.49
C VAL A 40 3.41 17.93 -1.09
N TRP A 41 3.68 17.08 -0.10
CA TRP A 41 3.81 17.44 1.30
C TRP A 41 4.93 18.47 1.42
N LYS A 42 4.65 19.53 2.15
CA LYS A 42 5.63 20.55 2.52
C LYS A 42 5.72 20.51 4.04
N ASP A 43 6.94 20.37 4.54
CA ASP A 43 7.18 20.60 5.96
C ASP A 43 6.85 22.07 6.30
N ASP A 44 6.33 22.26 7.49
CA ASP A 44 5.99 23.55 8.10
C ASP A 44 7.23 24.36 8.53
N ASP A 45 8.44 23.84 8.28
CA ASP A 45 9.71 24.51 8.54
C ASP A 45 10.10 25.51 7.42
N ASP A 46 9.36 25.55 6.31
CA ASP A 46 9.53 26.55 5.24
C ASP A 46 8.59 27.75 5.49
N ASP A 47 9.17 28.93 5.78
CA ASP A 47 8.51 30.23 6.03
C ASP A 47 7.58 30.76 4.88
N ASP A 48 7.24 29.95 3.87
CA ASP A 48 6.36 30.29 2.72
C ASP A 48 4.90 29.78 2.90
N ASP A 49 4.51 29.51 4.14
CA ASP A 49 3.22 28.91 4.53
C ASP A 49 2.00 29.82 4.26
N LEU A 50 2.23 31.02 3.73
CA LEU A 50 1.18 32.00 3.43
C LEU A 50 0.50 31.78 2.07
N LEU A 51 0.99 30.85 1.23
CA LEU A 51 0.49 30.67 -0.14
C LEU A 51 -0.45 29.47 -0.33
N ASN A 52 -0.52 28.50 0.59
CA ASN A 52 -1.52 27.42 0.51
C ASN A 52 -1.87 26.74 1.85
N PRO A 53 -2.72 27.34 2.70
CA PRO A 53 -3.06 26.82 4.02
C PRO A 53 -3.86 25.49 4.00
N ALA A 54 -4.30 25.01 2.83
CA ALA A 54 -4.96 23.72 2.70
C ALA A 54 -3.98 22.54 2.52
N LEU A 55 -2.70 22.84 2.24
CA LEU A 55 -1.59 21.90 2.05
C LEU A 55 -0.49 22.02 3.11
N ALA A 56 -0.65 22.95 4.06
CA ALA A 56 0.21 23.10 5.23
C ALA A 56 -0.12 21.97 6.22
N ASP A 57 0.25 20.76 5.86
CA ASP A 57 0.30 19.64 6.77
C ASP A 57 1.77 19.55 7.20
N GLY A 58 2.12 20.26 8.26
CA GLY A 58 3.45 20.22 8.83
C GLY A 58 3.75 18.90 9.56
N ASP A 59 4.97 18.78 10.07
CA ASP A 59 5.36 17.72 11.01
C ASP A 59 4.74 17.94 12.41
N ASP A 60 3.88 18.96 12.57
CA ASP A 60 3.16 19.33 13.80
C ASP A 60 2.07 18.33 14.26
N GLY A 61 1.90 17.23 13.54
CA GLY A 61 1.01 16.12 13.90
C GLY A 61 -0.29 16.05 13.10
N SER A 62 -0.32 16.61 11.88
CA SER A 62 -1.42 16.43 10.94
C SER A 62 -1.78 14.94 10.77
N GLU A 63 -3.07 14.60 10.89
CA GLU A 63 -3.57 13.23 10.72
C GLU A 63 -3.31 12.67 9.30
N ARG A 64 -2.95 13.54 8.35
CA ARG A 64 -2.56 13.17 6.99
C ARG A 64 -1.20 12.48 6.93
N MET A 65 -0.22 12.90 7.75
CA MET A 65 1.14 12.37 7.85
C MET A 65 1.95 12.43 6.53
N ASN A 66 3.29 12.40 6.61
CA ASN A 66 4.16 12.55 5.44
C ASN A 66 4.07 11.30 4.53
N PRO A 67 3.54 11.41 3.31
CA PRO A 67 3.36 10.27 2.42
C PRO A 67 4.69 9.61 2.00
N GLY A 68 4.71 8.28 1.92
CA GLY A 68 5.81 7.52 1.35
C GLY A 68 7.00 7.27 2.30
N ARG A 69 7.16 8.06 3.35
CA ARG A 69 8.24 7.90 4.34
C ARG A 69 7.97 6.76 5.32
N ALA A 70 9.02 6.28 5.98
CA ALA A 70 8.91 5.28 7.06
C ALA A 70 8.18 5.88 8.28
N CYS A 71 6.98 5.39 8.56
CA CYS A 71 6.09 6.00 9.52
C CYS A 71 6.48 5.66 10.97
N ILE A 72 6.73 4.38 11.25
CA ILE A 72 6.98 3.90 12.62
C ILE A 72 8.36 4.34 13.09
N ASP A 73 9.35 4.39 12.21
CA ASP A 73 10.68 4.92 12.52
C ASP A 73 10.60 6.39 13.00
N CYS A 74 9.87 7.24 12.28
CA CYS A 74 9.62 8.63 12.70
C CYS A 74 8.88 8.70 14.05
N HIS A 75 7.75 8.01 14.16
CA HIS A 75 6.95 7.94 15.39
C HIS A 75 7.67 7.28 16.57
N THR A 76 8.79 6.59 16.31
CA THR A 76 9.62 6.00 17.36
C THR A 76 10.61 6.99 17.95
N ARG A 77 11.11 7.91 17.13
CA ARG A 77 12.05 8.97 17.53
C ARG A 77 11.35 10.11 18.25
N GLU A 78 10.13 10.43 17.82
CA GLU A 78 9.35 11.51 18.42
C GLU A 78 8.67 11.09 19.72
N ARG A 79 8.98 11.81 20.81
CA ARG A 79 8.53 11.43 22.17
C ARG A 79 7.02 11.58 22.37
N LYS A 80 6.39 12.53 21.68
CA LYS A 80 4.96 12.82 21.80
C LYS A 80 4.12 12.13 20.72
N ALA A 81 4.77 11.52 19.74
CA ALA A 81 4.09 10.85 18.65
C ALA A 81 3.42 9.55 19.13
N PRO A 82 2.19 9.24 18.68
CA PRO A 82 1.55 7.99 19.01
C PRO A 82 2.32 6.82 18.39
N ARG A 83 2.34 5.67 19.08
CA ARG A 83 2.94 4.45 18.55
C ARG A 83 1.96 3.74 17.64
N PHE A 84 2.37 3.51 16.40
CA PHE A 84 1.60 2.71 15.45
C PHE A 84 2.09 1.26 15.46
N SER A 85 1.14 0.34 15.28
CA SER A 85 1.43 -1.08 15.08
C SER A 85 1.63 -1.40 13.60
N VAL A 86 0.88 -0.75 12.72
CA VAL A 86 1.05 -0.80 11.27
C VAL A 86 0.74 0.58 10.69
N ALA A 87 1.54 1.04 9.73
CA ALA A 87 1.33 2.28 9.00
C ALA A 87 1.98 2.23 7.60
N GLY A 88 1.42 2.99 6.64
CA GLY A 88 1.96 3.11 5.30
C GLY A 88 1.14 4.03 4.40
N THR A 89 1.52 4.07 3.12
CA THR A 89 0.91 4.96 2.12
C THR A 89 0.47 4.19 0.87
N LEU A 90 -0.74 4.45 0.40
CA LEU A 90 -1.33 3.90 -0.83
C LEU A 90 -1.19 4.89 -1.99
N TYR A 91 -0.64 4.44 -3.11
CA TYR A 91 -0.37 5.25 -4.28
C TYR A 91 -1.13 4.80 -5.55
N PRO A 92 -1.37 5.70 -6.51
CA PRO A 92 -1.83 5.34 -7.85
C PRO A 92 -0.82 4.46 -8.61
N THR A 93 0.48 4.73 -8.47
CA THR A 93 1.55 4.05 -9.22
C THR A 93 2.69 3.55 -8.32
N ALA A 94 3.52 2.66 -8.85
CA ALA A 94 4.47 1.89 -8.05
C ALA A 94 5.75 2.66 -7.65
N HIS A 95 6.06 3.75 -8.35
CA HIS A 95 7.32 4.47 -8.18
C HIS A 95 7.13 5.95 -7.83
N GLU A 96 6.11 6.25 -7.01
CA GLU A 96 5.87 7.63 -6.57
C GLU A 96 6.92 8.08 -5.56
N PRO A 97 7.44 9.33 -5.70
CA PRO A 97 8.39 9.90 -4.75
C PRO A 97 7.85 9.94 -3.32
N ASP A 98 8.76 9.95 -2.34
CA ASP A 98 8.39 10.39 -0.99
C ASP A 98 7.80 11.80 -1.05
N ASP A 99 6.95 12.12 -0.07
CA ASP A 99 6.26 13.40 0.09
C ASP A 99 5.21 13.68 -1.00
N CYS A 100 5.13 12.90 -2.07
CA CYS A 100 3.99 12.98 -2.99
C CYS A 100 2.72 12.45 -2.32
N PHE A 101 1.62 13.19 -2.38
CA PHE A 101 0.33 12.69 -1.91
C PHE A 101 -0.07 11.44 -2.70
N GLY A 102 -0.51 10.42 -1.97
CA GLY A 102 -0.99 9.18 -2.52
C GLY A 102 -2.42 9.29 -3.05
N VAL A 103 -3.15 8.18 -2.96
CA VAL A 103 -4.56 8.13 -3.33
C VAL A 103 -5.40 8.89 -2.32
N ASP A 104 -6.33 9.73 -2.77
CA ASP A 104 -7.43 10.19 -1.91
C ASP A 104 -8.32 9.00 -1.52
N GLY A 105 -8.01 8.42 -0.36
CA GLY A 105 -8.64 7.20 0.14
C GLY A 105 -10.10 7.39 0.50
N VAL A 106 -10.51 8.61 0.87
CA VAL A 106 -11.90 8.95 1.18
C VAL A 106 -12.71 8.99 -0.11
N ALA A 107 -12.24 9.73 -1.12
CA ALA A 107 -12.92 9.82 -2.42
C ALA A 107 -13.00 8.45 -3.12
N LYS A 108 -11.95 7.63 -3.01
CA LYS A 108 -11.92 6.27 -3.58
C LYS A 108 -12.59 5.20 -2.70
N ARG A 109 -12.99 5.54 -1.47
CA ARG A 109 -13.44 4.57 -0.46
C ARG A 109 -12.46 3.40 -0.28
N ALA A 110 -11.16 3.70 -0.35
CA ALA A 110 -10.11 2.70 -0.23
C ALA A 110 -9.95 2.24 1.21
N ARG A 111 -9.81 0.92 1.39
CA ARG A 111 -9.60 0.29 2.70
C ARG A 111 -8.37 -0.60 2.66
N VAL A 112 -7.64 -0.64 3.76
CA VAL A 112 -6.58 -1.61 4.01
C VAL A 112 -7.08 -2.63 5.01
N ILE A 113 -7.09 -3.90 4.66
CA ILE A 113 -7.45 -4.99 5.56
C ILE A 113 -6.18 -5.70 5.98
N LEU A 114 -5.94 -5.76 7.28
CA LEU A 114 -4.83 -6.47 7.90
C LEU A 114 -5.37 -7.74 8.55
N THR A 115 -5.01 -8.90 8.02
CA THR A 115 -5.34 -10.20 8.62
C THR A 115 -4.18 -10.63 9.50
N GLY A 116 -4.39 -10.66 10.81
CA GLY A 116 -3.40 -11.07 11.79
C GLY A 116 -3.14 -12.58 11.80
N GLY A 117 -2.07 -13.00 12.47
CA GLY A 117 -1.70 -14.41 12.61
C GLY A 117 -2.71 -15.25 13.40
N ASP A 118 -3.62 -14.59 14.12
CA ASP A 118 -4.78 -15.18 14.78
C ASP A 118 -6.02 -15.32 13.86
N GLY A 119 -5.89 -14.92 12.59
CA GLY A 119 -6.94 -14.96 11.59
C GLY A 119 -7.96 -13.84 11.68
N ARG A 120 -7.75 -12.82 12.54
CA ARG A 120 -8.67 -11.68 12.68
C ARG A 120 -8.30 -10.55 11.72
N ASP A 121 -9.33 -9.97 11.11
CA ASP A 121 -9.19 -8.80 10.25
C ASP A 121 -9.28 -7.50 11.07
N VAL A 122 -8.37 -6.58 10.78
CA VAL A 122 -8.43 -5.18 11.19
C VAL A 122 -8.55 -4.33 9.93
N GLU A 123 -9.63 -3.58 9.82
CA GLU A 123 -9.89 -2.72 8.66
C GLU A 123 -9.49 -1.28 8.97
N LEU A 124 -8.65 -0.70 8.10
CA LEU A 124 -8.16 0.67 8.19
C LEU A 124 -8.74 1.51 7.06
N ALA A 125 -9.14 2.74 7.41
CA ALA A 125 -9.42 3.77 6.41
C ALA A 125 -8.11 4.32 5.85
N VAL A 126 -8.14 4.73 4.58
CA VAL A 126 -7.07 5.50 3.94
C VAL A 126 -7.53 6.96 3.91
N ASN A 127 -6.70 7.88 4.39
CA ASN A 127 -7.01 9.31 4.40
C ASN A 127 -6.83 9.96 3.01
N GLU A 128 -7.06 11.26 2.93
CA GLU A 128 -6.99 12.04 1.68
C GLU A 128 -5.57 12.17 1.10
N ALA A 129 -4.54 11.96 1.92
CA ALA A 129 -3.12 11.94 1.50
C ALA A 129 -2.63 10.53 1.12
N GLY A 130 -3.49 9.51 1.22
CA GLY A 130 -3.16 8.11 0.93
C GLY A 130 -2.59 7.34 2.11
N ASN A 131 -2.46 7.95 3.28
CA ASN A 131 -1.91 7.29 4.46
C ASN A 131 -2.96 6.49 5.21
N PHE A 132 -2.49 5.40 5.84
CA PHE A 132 -3.26 4.57 6.74
C PHE A 132 -2.39 4.15 7.91
N TYR A 133 -2.98 4.00 9.08
CA TYR A 133 -2.27 3.58 10.28
C TYR A 133 -3.22 3.02 11.35
N THR A 134 -2.67 2.27 12.30
CA THR A 134 -3.39 1.83 13.49
C THR A 134 -2.52 1.85 14.73
N LYS A 135 -3.11 2.26 15.85
CA LYS A 135 -2.54 2.14 17.21
C LYS A 135 -2.98 0.84 17.89
N GLY A 136 -3.97 0.15 17.32
CA GLY A 136 -4.51 -1.09 17.85
C GLY A 136 -3.52 -2.25 17.69
N ALA A 137 -3.62 -3.23 18.60
CA ALA A 137 -2.80 -4.43 18.52
C ALA A 137 -3.16 -5.26 17.28
N LEU A 138 -2.15 -5.84 16.65
CA LEU A 138 -2.27 -6.78 15.53
C LEU A 138 -1.46 -8.04 15.85
N ALA A 139 -2.08 -9.21 15.69
CA ALA A 139 -1.39 -10.47 15.84
C ALA A 139 -0.40 -10.67 14.66
N MET A 140 0.86 -10.94 14.98
CA MET A 140 1.91 -11.19 13.98
C MET A 140 2.12 -12.70 13.75
N PRO A 141 2.58 -13.12 12.55
CA PRO A 141 2.72 -12.31 11.34
C PRO A 141 1.36 -11.97 10.74
N TYR A 142 1.29 -10.90 9.94
CA TYR A 142 0.05 -10.45 9.28
C TYR A 142 0.18 -10.44 7.76
N ARG A 143 -0.96 -10.36 7.08
CA ARG A 143 -1.04 -10.05 5.64
C ARG A 143 -1.89 -8.81 5.45
N ALA A 144 -1.53 -7.96 4.50
CA ALA A 144 -2.36 -6.83 4.09
C ALA A 144 -3.03 -7.08 2.74
N ARG A 145 -4.21 -6.51 2.55
CA ARG A 145 -4.85 -6.36 1.24
C ARG A 145 -5.51 -5.00 1.12
N ILE A 146 -5.49 -4.44 -0.08
CA ILE A 146 -6.16 -3.19 -0.43
C ILE A 146 -7.48 -3.55 -1.08
N VAL A 147 -8.56 -2.91 -0.65
CA VAL A 147 -9.91 -3.12 -1.19
C VAL A 147 -10.48 -1.79 -1.68
N VAL A 148 -10.93 -1.77 -2.93
CA VAL A 148 -11.55 -0.60 -3.58
C VAL A 148 -12.65 -1.05 -4.51
N ASP A 149 -13.87 -0.57 -4.31
CA ASP A 149 -15.05 -0.88 -5.15
C ASP A 149 -15.18 -2.39 -5.52
N GLY A 150 -14.96 -3.27 -4.53
CA GLY A 150 -15.06 -4.73 -4.67
C GLY A 150 -13.87 -5.42 -5.34
N ARG A 151 -12.82 -4.68 -5.72
CA ARG A 151 -11.54 -5.23 -6.19
C ARG A 151 -10.54 -5.32 -5.05
N GLU A 152 -9.60 -6.26 -5.17
CA GLU A 152 -8.63 -6.55 -4.12
C GLU A 152 -7.21 -6.71 -4.66
N ARG A 153 -6.22 -6.20 -3.92
CA ARG A 153 -4.80 -6.49 -4.13
C ARG A 153 -4.21 -6.95 -2.80
N ALA A 154 -3.69 -8.18 -2.75
CA ALA A 154 -3.16 -8.77 -1.53
C ALA A 154 -1.63 -8.89 -1.54
N MET A 155 -1.03 -8.78 -0.36
CA MET A 155 0.39 -9.08 -0.17
C MET A 155 0.67 -10.58 -0.37
N ALA A 156 1.70 -10.88 -1.15
CA ALA A 156 2.11 -12.25 -1.44
C ALA A 156 2.68 -12.98 -0.21
N ALA A 157 3.38 -12.27 0.68
CA ALA A 157 4.02 -12.83 1.87
C ALA A 157 3.50 -12.18 3.16
N ALA A 158 3.41 -12.98 4.23
CA ALA A 158 3.11 -12.48 5.55
C ALA A 158 4.31 -11.71 6.11
N GLN A 159 4.06 -10.65 6.88
CA GLN A 159 5.07 -9.75 7.43
C GLN A 159 4.98 -9.64 8.95
N THR A 160 6.07 -9.22 9.57
CA THR A 160 6.16 -8.90 11.01
C THR A 160 6.56 -7.45 11.26
N ASN A 161 6.96 -6.72 10.22
CA ASN A 161 7.26 -5.28 10.29
C ASN A 161 6.00 -4.50 9.91
N GLY A 162 5.54 -3.62 10.81
CA GLY A 162 4.40 -2.74 10.55
C GLY A 162 4.72 -1.44 9.81
N ASP A 163 5.99 -1.11 9.62
CA ASP A 163 6.42 0.08 8.89
C ASP A 163 6.46 -0.21 7.39
N CYS A 164 5.28 -0.19 6.76
CA CYS A 164 5.07 -0.76 5.42
C CYS A 164 5.97 -0.11 4.37
N ASN A 165 6.19 1.20 4.49
CA ASN A 165 6.99 1.99 3.54
C ASN A 165 8.49 1.66 3.60
N THR A 166 8.96 0.94 4.64
CA THR A 166 10.33 0.39 4.66
C THR A 166 10.54 -0.62 3.54
N CYS A 167 9.54 -1.49 3.27
CA CYS A 167 9.57 -2.42 2.13
C CYS A 167 8.99 -1.78 0.87
N HIS A 168 7.87 -1.08 1.02
CA HIS A 168 7.15 -0.43 -0.08
C HIS A 168 7.64 1.00 -0.35
N SER A 169 8.93 1.12 -0.64
CA SER A 169 9.58 2.40 -0.98
C SER A 169 9.35 2.77 -2.45
N GLU A 170 9.81 3.97 -2.86
CA GLU A 170 9.78 4.44 -4.26
C GLU A 170 10.28 3.37 -5.24
N LYS A 171 11.38 2.68 -4.90
CA LYS A 171 11.99 1.65 -5.75
C LYS A 171 11.62 0.21 -5.36
N GLY A 172 10.87 0.06 -4.27
CA GLY A 172 10.74 -1.21 -3.58
C GLY A 172 12.01 -1.61 -2.84
N SER A 173 11.84 -2.42 -1.80
CA SER A 173 12.94 -2.99 -1.02
C SER A 173 12.50 -4.32 -0.43
N GLN A 174 13.45 -5.18 -0.02
CA GLN A 174 13.16 -6.45 0.66
C GLN A 174 12.21 -7.38 -0.13
N GLY A 175 12.28 -7.34 -1.46
CA GLY A 175 11.44 -8.14 -2.35
C GLY A 175 10.08 -7.52 -2.69
N ALA A 176 9.74 -6.35 -2.13
CA ALA A 176 8.62 -5.56 -2.62
C ALA A 176 9.01 -4.86 -3.95
N PRO A 177 8.10 -4.79 -4.93
CA PRO A 177 8.39 -4.21 -6.24
C PRO A 177 8.29 -2.67 -6.28
N GLY A 178 7.77 -2.03 -5.24
CA GLY A 178 7.51 -0.59 -5.21
C GLY A 178 6.52 -0.21 -4.12
N ARG A 179 5.90 0.95 -4.28
CA ARG A 179 4.80 1.46 -3.45
C ARG A 179 3.64 0.47 -3.36
N ILE A 180 2.84 0.63 -2.31
CA ILE A 180 1.55 -0.03 -2.21
C ILE A 180 0.61 0.65 -3.21
N VAL A 181 0.00 -0.11 -4.12
CA VAL A 181 -0.84 0.44 -5.19
C VAL A 181 -2.26 -0.11 -5.18
N LEU A 182 -3.17 0.61 -5.84
CA LEU A 182 -4.56 0.21 -5.98
C LEU A 182 -4.73 -1.15 -6.70
N PRO A 183 -5.83 -1.87 -6.43
CA PRO A 183 -6.25 -3.00 -7.26
C PRO A 183 -6.60 -2.55 -8.70
N ARG A 184 -6.38 -3.42 -9.70
CA ARG A 184 -6.84 -3.21 -11.09
C ARG A 184 -8.25 -3.79 -11.30
#